data_AF-A0A494Y8S2-F1
#
_entry.id   AF-A0A494Y8S2-F1
#
_cell.length_a   1.000
_cell.length_b   1.000
_cell.length_c   1.000
_cell.angle_alpha   90.00
_cell.angle_beta   90.00
_cell.angle_gamma   90.00
#
_symmetry.space_group_name_H-M   'P 1'
#
loop_
_entity.id
_entity.type
_entity.pdbx_description
1 polymer ?
#
loop_
_entity_poly.entity_id
_entity_poly.type
_entity_poly.pdbx_seq_one_letter_code
_entity_poly.pdbx_strand_id
1 'polypeptide(L)'
;MNPKLTRQALVAAALAGLAAAGTGVAHADDNVACFGIAKAGQNDCASKTGVHDCAGQAKVDHDKGDFKNVPKGTCEKMGGKVEH
;
A
#
# COMPACT_ATOMS: atom_id res chain seq x y z
N MET A 1 -22.00 23.54 -45.42
CA MET A 1 -21.32 22.55 -44.57
C MET A 1 -19.87 22.43 -45.00
N ASN A 2 -18.89 22.72 -44.13
CA ASN A 2 -17.47 22.45 -44.39
C ASN A 2 -16.89 21.60 -43.23
N PRO A 3 -16.35 20.40 -43.50
CA PRO A 3 -15.91 19.47 -42.46
C PRO A 3 -14.44 19.72 -42.14
N LYS A 4 -14.16 20.63 -41.21
CA LYS A 4 -12.83 20.71 -40.56
C LYS A 4 -12.93 20.69 -39.04
N LEU A 5 -14.01 20.14 -38.51
CA LEU A 5 -14.22 19.94 -37.08
C LEU A 5 -13.78 18.52 -36.69
N THR A 6 -12.51 18.21 -36.92
CA THR A 6 -11.93 16.91 -36.57
C THR A 6 -10.48 17.13 -36.13
N ARG A 7 -10.21 16.73 -34.88
CA ARG A 7 -8.89 16.51 -34.23
C ARG A 7 -8.36 17.53 -33.23
N GLN A 8 -8.82 18.78 -33.18
CA GLN A 8 -8.27 19.74 -32.19
C GLN A 8 -9.08 19.90 -30.90
N ALA A 9 -10.32 19.40 -30.84
CA ALA A 9 -11.17 19.51 -29.65
C ALA A 9 -10.87 18.46 -28.55
N LEU A 10 -10.01 17.47 -28.82
CA LEU A 10 -9.78 16.35 -27.89
C LEU A 10 -8.64 16.58 -26.89
N VAL A 11 -7.86 17.66 -27.00
CA VAL A 11 -6.65 17.87 -26.17
C VAL A 11 -6.91 18.75 -24.95
N ALA A 12 -8.05 19.46 -24.88
CA ALA A 12 -8.32 20.44 -23.82
C ALA A 12 -8.93 19.88 -22.52
N ALA A 13 -9.22 18.57 -22.43
CA ALA A 13 -9.98 18.00 -21.31
C ALA A 13 -9.13 17.31 -20.22
N ALA A 14 -7.81 17.30 -20.31
CA ALA A 14 -6.99 16.36 -19.51
C ALA A 14 -6.44 16.87 -18.16
N LEU A 15 -6.65 18.13 -17.75
CA LEU A 15 -5.88 18.72 -16.65
C LEU A 15 -6.69 19.22 -15.44
N ALA A 16 -7.99 18.98 -15.36
CA ALA A 16 -8.82 19.50 -14.26
C ALA A 16 -9.00 18.55 -13.05
N GLY A 17 -8.28 17.41 -13.00
CA GLY A 17 -8.61 16.30 -12.09
C GLY A 17 -7.68 16.06 -10.90
N LEU A 18 -6.83 17.02 -10.49
CA LEU A 18 -5.78 16.77 -9.49
C LEU A 18 -5.94 17.51 -8.15
N ALA A 19 -7.17 17.78 -7.72
CA ALA A 19 -7.44 18.47 -6.44
C ALA A 19 -8.47 17.70 -5.59
N ALA A 20 -8.10 16.50 -5.14
CA ALA A 20 -8.81 15.81 -4.06
C ALA A 20 -7.93 14.76 -3.37
N ALA A 21 -6.69 15.10 -3.01
CA ALA A 21 -5.97 14.34 -2.00
C ALA A 21 -6.46 14.84 -0.63
N GLY A 22 -7.60 14.29 -0.17
CA GLY A 22 -8.07 14.53 1.18
C GLY A 22 -7.01 14.08 2.17
N THR A 23 -6.44 15.02 2.92
CA THR A 23 -5.65 14.72 4.11
C THR A 23 -6.60 14.22 5.18
N GLY A 24 -6.96 12.94 5.11
CA GLY A 24 -7.57 12.25 6.24
C GLY A 24 -6.66 12.43 7.45
N VAL A 25 -7.21 12.98 8.52
CA VAL A 25 -6.55 12.98 9.83
C VAL A 25 -6.11 11.55 10.13
N ALA A 26 -4.80 11.33 10.23
CA ALA A 26 -4.27 10.04 10.66
C ALA A 26 -4.70 9.85 12.11
N HIS A 27 -5.83 9.17 12.31
CA HIS A 27 -6.10 8.53 13.59
C HIS A 27 -4.88 7.64 13.86
N ALA A 28 -4.29 7.75 15.05
CA ALA A 28 -3.37 6.74 15.54
C ALA A 28 -4.20 5.47 15.76
N ASP A 29 -4.55 4.79 14.67
CA ASP A 29 -5.00 3.42 14.70
C ASP A 29 -3.91 2.65 15.45
N ASP A 30 -4.30 1.89 16.48
CA ASP A 30 -3.44 0.92 17.14
C ASP A 30 -3.00 -0.08 16.07
N ASN A 31 -1.88 0.20 15.40
CA ASN A 31 -1.36 -0.66 14.37
C ASN A 31 -0.61 -1.80 15.04
N VAL A 32 -0.78 -3.00 14.51
CA VAL A 32 -0.11 -4.21 14.97
C VAL A 32 0.80 -4.74 13.87
N ALA A 33 1.96 -5.28 14.26
CA ALA A 33 2.80 -6.03 13.35
C ALA A 33 2.07 -7.33 12.97
N CYS A 34 1.66 -7.42 11.71
CA CYS A 34 0.96 -8.58 11.17
C CYS A 34 1.89 -9.38 10.28
N PHE A 35 2.26 -10.57 10.75
CA PHE A 35 3.22 -11.45 10.09
C PHE A 35 2.54 -12.35 9.04
N GLY A 36 3.29 -12.71 8.00
CA GLY A 36 2.84 -13.62 6.95
C GLY A 36 1.91 -13.00 5.91
N ILE A 37 1.75 -11.67 5.91
CA ILE A 37 0.94 -10.94 4.90
C ILE A 37 1.77 -10.06 3.98
N ALA A 38 3.07 -9.88 4.27
CA ALA A 38 3.96 -9.08 3.44
C ALA A 38 4.26 -9.81 2.13
N LYS A 39 4.18 -9.13 1.00
CA LYS A 39 4.72 -9.62 -0.27
C LYS A 39 6.22 -9.33 -0.36
N ALA A 40 6.91 -9.97 -1.29
CA ALA A 40 8.28 -9.65 -1.62
C ALA A 40 8.41 -8.14 -1.90
N GLY A 41 9.41 -7.51 -1.25
CA GLY A 41 9.65 -6.08 -1.32
C GLY A 41 8.63 -5.18 -0.61
N GLN A 42 7.70 -5.73 0.18
CA GLN A 42 6.57 -4.99 0.76
C GLN A 42 6.39 -5.23 2.28
N ASN A 43 7.43 -5.68 2.97
CA ASN A 43 7.46 -5.72 4.43
C ASN A 43 7.75 -4.33 5.02
N ASP A 44 7.25 -4.13 6.23
CA ASP A 44 7.65 -3.00 7.07
C ASP A 44 9.01 -3.26 7.75
N CYS A 45 9.56 -2.24 8.41
CA CYS A 45 10.93 -2.27 8.93
C CYS A 45 11.15 -3.41 9.94
N ALA A 46 12.18 -4.23 9.72
CA ALA A 46 12.55 -5.46 10.45
C ALA A 46 11.80 -6.75 10.04
N SER A 47 12.49 -7.89 10.20
CA SER A 47 11.89 -9.23 10.22
C SER A 47 12.14 -9.89 11.57
N LYS A 48 11.22 -10.75 12.00
CA LYS A 48 11.38 -11.51 13.25
C LYS A 48 12.59 -12.43 13.23
N THR A 49 12.98 -12.93 12.05
CA THR A 49 14.10 -13.86 11.89
C THR A 49 15.44 -13.14 11.69
N GLY A 50 15.45 -11.81 11.58
CA GLY A 50 16.65 -11.00 11.34
C GLY A 50 17.27 -11.20 9.96
N VAL A 51 16.51 -11.72 8.98
CA VAL A 51 16.99 -11.93 7.61
C VAL A 51 17.13 -10.64 6.83
N HIS A 52 16.52 -9.55 7.32
CA HIS A 52 16.74 -8.17 6.90
C HIS A 52 16.29 -7.18 7.98
N ASP A 53 16.86 -5.98 7.93
CA ASP A 53 16.69 -4.92 8.92
C ASP A 53 15.88 -3.71 8.40
N CYS A 54 15.55 -3.67 7.10
CA CYS A 54 14.90 -2.50 6.49
C CYS A 54 13.62 -2.89 5.76
N ALA A 55 12.69 -1.93 5.66
CA ALA A 55 11.46 -2.07 4.90
C ALA A 55 11.76 -2.41 3.43
N GLY A 56 10.92 -3.27 2.84
CA GLY A 56 11.02 -3.67 1.44
C GLY A 56 12.17 -4.63 1.11
N GLN A 57 12.77 -5.30 2.10
CA GLN A 57 13.81 -6.31 1.89
C GLN A 57 13.31 -7.77 1.88
N ALA A 58 12.01 -7.98 2.07
CA ALA A 58 11.36 -9.28 1.94
C ALA A 58 11.69 -9.90 0.58
N LYS A 59 12.29 -11.11 0.60
CA LYS A 59 12.70 -11.81 -0.62
C LYS A 59 11.61 -12.69 -1.20
N VAL A 60 10.65 -13.10 -0.38
CA VAL A 60 9.58 -14.03 -0.73
C VAL A 60 8.24 -13.47 -0.28
N ASP A 61 7.17 -13.89 -0.95
CA ASP A 61 5.82 -13.56 -0.56
C ASP A 61 5.40 -14.34 0.70
N HIS A 62 4.71 -13.64 1.60
CA HIS A 62 4.07 -14.18 2.80
C HIS A 62 5.04 -14.91 3.75
N ASP A 63 6.30 -14.45 3.82
CA ASP A 63 7.24 -14.96 4.80
C ASP A 63 6.69 -14.76 6.23
N LYS A 64 6.83 -15.79 7.07
CA LYS A 64 6.31 -15.74 8.45
C LYS A 64 7.13 -14.83 9.36
N GLY A 65 8.38 -14.54 9.00
CA GLY A 65 9.23 -13.58 9.66
C GLY A 65 8.99 -12.14 9.22
N ASP A 66 8.31 -11.93 8.09
CA ASP A 66 8.02 -10.60 7.56
C ASP A 66 6.64 -10.13 7.97
N PHE A 67 6.54 -8.86 8.35
CA PHE A 67 5.29 -8.26 8.76
C PHE A 67 4.94 -7.01 7.96
N LYS A 68 3.65 -6.67 8.04
CA LYS A 68 3.17 -5.32 7.75
C LYS A 68 2.43 -4.74 8.95
N ASN A 69 2.56 -3.44 9.16
CA ASN A 69 1.75 -2.72 10.12
C ASN A 69 0.35 -2.54 9.56
N VAL A 70 -0.63 -3.09 10.26
CA VAL A 70 -2.04 -3.02 9.88
C VAL A 70 -2.88 -2.62 11.09
N PRO A 71 -4.06 -2.02 10.88
CA PRO A 71 -4.95 -1.69 11.99
C PRO A 71 -5.31 -2.93 12.82
N LYS A 72 -5.39 -2.77 14.14
CA LYS A 72 -5.79 -3.87 15.05
C LYS A 72 -7.10 -4.52 14.61
N GLY A 73 -7.14 -5.85 14.68
CA GLY A 73 -8.31 -6.65 14.26
C GLY A 73 -8.45 -6.84 12.74
N THR A 74 -7.50 -6.36 11.93
CA THR A 74 -7.46 -6.66 10.48
C THR A 74 -6.52 -7.81 10.13
N CYS A 75 -5.47 -8.04 10.93
CA CYS A 75 -4.43 -9.03 10.63
C CYS A 75 -4.99 -10.45 10.38
N GLU A 76 -5.87 -10.93 11.26
CA GLU A 76 -6.49 -12.24 11.13
C GLU A 76 -7.42 -12.33 9.91
N LYS A 77 -8.11 -11.22 9.57
CA LYS A 77 -8.97 -11.12 8.37
C LYS A 77 -8.15 -11.21 7.08
N MET A 78 -6.89 -10.79 7.13
CA MET A 78 -5.93 -10.91 6.03
C MET A 78 -5.22 -12.27 6.00
N GLY A 79 -5.53 -13.19 6.93
CA GLY A 79 -4.89 -14.49 7.05
C GLY A 79 -3.52 -14.48 7.73
N GLY A 80 -3.11 -13.33 8.29
CA GLY A 80 -1.87 -13.17 9.01
C GLY A 80 -1.97 -13.55 10.49
N LYS A 81 -0.86 -13.35 11.21
CA LYS A 81 -0.83 -13.49 12.68
C LYS A 81 -0.20 -12.27 13.32
N VAL A 82 -0.81 -11.81 14.41
CA VAL A 82 -0.17 -10.85 15.32
C VAL A 82 0.69 -11.67 16.26
N GLU A 83 2.00 -11.48 16.21
CA GLU A 83 2.88 -12.08 17.20
C GLU A 83 3.02 -11.12 18.39
N HIS A 84 2.85 -11.67 19.60
CA HIS A 84 3.08 -10.97 20.87
C HIS A 84 4.57 -10.96 21.21
#